data_AF-A0A5B7V593-F1
#
_entry.id   AF-A0A5B7V593-F1
#
_cell.length_a   1.000
_cell.length_b   1.000
_cell.length_c   1.000
_cell.angle_alpha   90.00
_cell.angle_beta   90.00
_cell.angle_gamma   90.00
#
_symmetry.space_group_name_H-M   'P 1'
#
loop_
_entity.id
_entity.type
_entity.pdbx_description
1 polymer ?
#
loop_
_entity_poly.entity_id
_entity_poly.type
_entity_poly.pdbx_seq_one_letter_code
_entity_poly.pdbx_strand_id
1 'polypeptide(L)'
;MNLGDLIARLEAADPGQTLRHGFNNPHSYRGQYMDLAFELASHITVAAMLAAARSALGATFQGWKGGDFTMDEDSWCWLSQEGDASGETISALLLDFMLTPDRAAVLDEAVAAAVAVNSRYPYGCSGETVITELRRLADDTGEASRG
;
A
#
# COMPACT_ATOMS: atom_id res chain seq x y z
N MET A 1 -3.04 14.28 -1.51
CA MET A 1 -1.88 14.37 -2.44
C MET A 1 -2.42 14.29 -3.85
N ASN A 2 -1.63 14.69 -4.85
CA ASN A 2 -2.01 14.54 -6.26
C ASN A 2 -1.66 13.13 -6.77
N LEU A 3 -2.10 12.82 -7.99
CA LEU A 3 -1.91 11.51 -8.61
C LEU A 3 -0.44 11.18 -8.87
N GLY A 4 0.36 12.17 -9.27
CA GLY A 4 1.81 12.01 -9.47
C GLY A 4 2.53 11.60 -8.19
N ASP A 5 2.28 12.31 -7.08
CA ASP A 5 2.84 11.98 -5.77
C ASP A 5 2.40 10.59 -5.29
N LEU A 6 1.14 10.23 -5.54
CA LEU A 6 0.58 8.93 -5.18
C LEU A 6 1.30 7.81 -5.93
N ILE A 7 1.46 7.96 -7.25
CA ILE A 7 2.18 6.99 -8.09
C ILE A 7 3.63 6.85 -7.62
N ALA A 8 4.34 7.96 -7.43
CA ALA A 8 5.74 7.94 -7.01
C ALA A 8 5.94 7.24 -5.65
N ARG A 9 5.02 7.45 -4.70
CA ARG A 9 5.07 6.77 -3.40
C ARG A 9 4.78 5.27 -3.50
N LEU A 10 3.83 4.88 -4.33
CA LEU A 10 3.52 3.45 -4.54
C LEU A 10 4.64 2.73 -5.30
N GLU A 11 5.33 3.40 -6.23
CA GLU A 11 6.52 2.87 -6.93
C GLU A 11 7.71 2.61 -5.99
N ALA A 12 7.82 3.40 -4.92
CA ALA A 12 8.88 3.23 -3.92
C ALA A 12 8.57 2.13 -2.89
N ALA A 13 7.33 1.66 -2.81
CA ALA A 13 6.91 0.61 -1.88
C ALA A 13 7.13 -0.80 -2.48
N ASP A 14 7.11 -1.82 -1.62
CA ASP A 14 7.23 -3.22 -2.07
C ASP A 14 5.96 -3.62 -2.86
N PRO A 15 6.06 -3.91 -4.18
CA PRO A 15 4.90 -4.26 -5.00
C PRO A 15 4.22 -5.56 -4.57
N GLY A 16 4.96 -6.48 -3.93
CA GLY A 16 4.45 -7.76 -3.45
C GLY A 16 3.69 -7.68 -2.12
N GLN A 17 3.83 -6.56 -1.39
CA GLN A 17 3.20 -6.37 -0.10
C GLN A 17 1.67 -6.40 -0.25
N THR A 18 1.04 -7.33 0.47
CA THR A 18 -0.43 -7.40 0.57
C THR A 18 -0.90 -6.54 1.75
N LEU A 19 -1.80 -5.61 1.47
CA LEU A 19 -2.32 -4.65 2.43
C LEU A 19 -3.71 -5.07 2.89
N ARG A 20 -3.96 -4.93 4.19
CA ARG A 20 -5.29 -5.14 4.76
C ARG A 20 -6.30 -4.13 4.21
N HIS A 21 -5.87 -2.88 4.07
CA HIS A 21 -6.66 -1.77 3.55
C HIS A 21 -5.86 -1.06 2.47
N GLY A 22 -6.49 -0.84 1.32
CA GLY A 22 -5.95 -0.06 0.22
C GLY A 22 -7.10 0.52 -0.60
N PHE A 23 -6.85 0.77 -1.88
CA PHE A 23 -7.87 1.33 -2.76
C PHE A 23 -7.77 0.77 -4.19
N ASN A 24 -8.87 0.85 -4.94
CA ASN A 24 -8.93 0.48 -6.35
C ASN A 24 -10.09 1.23 -7.03
N ASN A 25 -10.48 0.82 -8.24
CA ASN A 25 -11.66 1.33 -8.95
C ASN A 25 -11.66 2.87 -9.13
N PRO A 26 -10.73 3.42 -9.95
CA PRO A 26 -10.63 4.85 -10.18
C PRO A 26 -11.91 5.40 -10.86
N HIS A 27 -12.39 6.54 -10.38
CA HIS A 27 -13.57 7.24 -10.90
C HIS A 27 -13.49 8.76 -10.64
N SER A 28 -14.30 9.56 -11.33
CA SER A 28 -14.37 11.01 -11.08
C SER A 28 -14.96 11.29 -9.70
N TYR A 29 -14.28 12.12 -8.91
CA TYR A 29 -14.76 12.46 -7.58
C TYR A 29 -16.02 13.35 -7.65
N ARG A 30 -17.09 12.97 -6.94
CA ARG A 30 -18.37 13.71 -7.01
C ARG A 30 -18.28 15.09 -6.38
N GLY A 31 -17.42 15.28 -5.38
CA GLY A 31 -17.21 16.57 -4.72
C GLY A 31 -16.55 17.59 -5.63
N GLN A 32 -15.67 17.13 -6.53
CA GLN A 32 -14.96 17.95 -7.49
C GLN A 32 -14.60 17.11 -8.73
N TYR A 33 -15.23 17.34 -9.88
CA TYR A 33 -15.16 16.39 -11.01
C TYR A 33 -13.79 16.32 -11.69
N MET A 34 -12.97 17.37 -11.55
CA MET A 34 -11.58 17.39 -12.02
C MET A 34 -10.62 16.60 -11.12
N ASP A 35 -11.11 16.10 -9.98
CA ASP A 35 -10.33 15.27 -9.07
C ASP A 35 -10.67 13.78 -9.27
N LEU A 36 -9.72 12.94 -8.86
CA LEU A 36 -9.80 11.49 -8.96
C LEU A 36 -10.19 10.88 -7.61
N ALA A 37 -11.10 9.94 -7.62
CA ALA A 37 -11.43 9.12 -6.46
C ALA A 37 -11.14 7.65 -6.71
N PHE A 38 -10.86 6.92 -5.64
CA PHE A 38 -10.72 5.48 -5.60
C PHE A 38 -11.64 4.93 -4.50
N GLU A 39 -12.15 3.72 -4.72
CA GLU A 39 -12.93 3.01 -3.72
C GLU A 39 -12.03 2.21 -2.77
N LEU A 40 -12.50 2.03 -1.53
CA LEU A 40 -11.81 1.21 -0.55
C LEU A 40 -11.72 -0.25 -1.01
N ALA A 41 -10.52 -0.82 -0.94
CA ALA A 41 -10.26 -2.22 -1.23
C ALA A 41 -9.63 -2.91 0.00
N SER A 42 -9.90 -4.20 0.16
CA SER A 42 -9.29 -5.02 1.22
C SER A 42 -8.45 -6.12 0.60
N HIS A 43 -7.39 -6.56 1.29
CA HIS A 43 -6.50 -7.64 0.85
C HIS A 43 -5.94 -7.40 -0.56
N ILE A 44 -5.46 -6.19 -0.81
CA ILE A 44 -4.97 -5.72 -2.11
C ILE A 44 -3.45 -5.57 -2.06
N THR A 45 -2.77 -5.85 -3.17
CA THR A 45 -1.32 -5.62 -3.25
C THR A 45 -1.00 -4.17 -3.59
N VAL A 46 0.17 -3.70 -3.17
CA VAL A 46 0.72 -2.40 -3.60
C VAL A 46 0.76 -2.32 -5.14
N ALA A 47 1.15 -3.40 -5.81
CA ALA A 47 1.14 -3.46 -7.28
C ALA A 47 -0.25 -3.20 -7.89
N ALA A 48 -1.32 -3.72 -7.29
CA ALA A 48 -2.68 -3.51 -7.77
C ALA A 48 -3.15 -2.05 -7.54
N MET A 49 -2.81 -1.45 -6.39
CA MET A 49 -3.05 -0.02 -6.15
C MET A 49 -2.31 0.87 -7.16
N LEU A 50 -1.04 0.54 -7.43
CA LEU A 50 -0.22 1.26 -8.41
C LEU A 50 -0.80 1.13 -9.82
N ALA A 51 -1.26 -0.08 -10.20
CA ALA A 51 -1.92 -0.30 -11.48
C ALA A 51 -3.20 0.53 -11.62
N ALA A 52 -4.01 0.61 -10.56
CA ALA A 52 -5.20 1.45 -10.53
C ALA A 52 -4.84 2.94 -10.73
N ALA A 53 -3.86 3.44 -9.98
CA ALA A 53 -3.41 4.83 -10.09
C ALA A 53 -2.87 5.16 -11.49
N ARG A 54 -2.01 4.30 -12.06
CA ARG A 54 -1.50 4.47 -13.43
C ARG A 54 -2.59 4.37 -14.49
N SER A 55 -3.60 3.54 -14.29
CA SER A 55 -4.73 3.42 -15.24
C SER A 55 -5.56 4.70 -15.31
N ALA A 56 -5.57 5.51 -14.25
CA ALA A 56 -6.26 6.78 -14.20
C ALA A 56 -5.46 7.91 -14.88
N LEU A 57 -4.12 7.82 -14.90
CA LEU A 57 -3.28 8.87 -15.48
C LEU A 57 -3.52 8.99 -17.00
N GLY A 58 -3.97 10.17 -17.42
CA GLY A 58 -4.35 10.46 -18.81
C GLY A 58 -5.73 9.90 -19.21
N ALA A 59 -6.44 9.20 -18.31
CA ALA A 59 -7.77 8.70 -18.58
C ALA A 59 -8.83 9.79 -18.41
N THR A 60 -9.86 9.73 -19.27
CA THR A 60 -11.01 10.64 -19.20
C THR A 60 -12.17 9.96 -18.50
N PHE A 61 -12.69 10.60 -17.46
CA PHE A 61 -13.86 10.16 -16.72
C PHE A 61 -15.05 11.09 -17.00
N GLN A 62 -16.23 10.50 -17.09
CA GLN A 62 -17.47 11.24 -17.29
C GLN A 62 -17.95 11.81 -15.96
N GLY A 63 -18.16 13.13 -15.92
CA GLY A 63 -18.77 13.78 -14.78
C GLY A 63 -20.24 13.38 -14.66
N TRP A 64 -20.73 13.18 -13.44
CA TRP A 64 -22.12 12.78 -13.20
C TRP A 64 -23.16 13.83 -13.65
N LYS A 65 -22.77 15.10 -13.81
CA LYS A 65 -23.62 16.16 -14.39
C LYS A 65 -23.33 16.38 -15.89
N GLY A 66 -22.62 15.47 -16.53
CA GLY A 66 -22.02 15.63 -17.85
C GLY A 66 -20.64 16.29 -17.78
N GLY A 67 -19.91 16.17 -18.89
CA GLY A 67 -18.56 16.69 -19.06
C GLY A 67 -17.48 15.59 -18.98
N ASP A 68 -16.36 15.86 -19.62
CA ASP A 68 -15.22 14.96 -19.76
C ASP A 68 -14.05 15.53 -18.97
N PHE A 69 -13.56 14.76 -17.99
CA PHE A 69 -12.47 15.19 -17.12
C PHE A 69 -11.29 14.23 -17.28
N THR A 70 -10.23 14.71 -17.91
CA THR A 70 -8.98 13.95 -18.07
C THR A 70 -8.11 14.15 -16.84
N MET A 71 -7.72 13.06 -16.21
CA MET A 71 -6.85 13.09 -15.04
C MET A 71 -5.39 13.20 -15.48
N ASP A 72 -4.63 14.00 -14.76
CA ASP A 72 -3.21 14.22 -14.93
C ASP A 72 -2.46 14.01 -13.60
N GLU A 73 -1.16 14.28 -13.58
CA GLU A 73 -0.35 14.13 -12.38
C GLU A 73 -0.78 15.08 -11.25
N ASP A 74 -1.38 16.23 -11.58
CA ASP A 74 -1.80 17.26 -10.63
C ASP A 74 -3.20 17.01 -10.05
N SER A 75 -3.92 16.02 -10.57
CA SER A 75 -5.27 15.67 -10.13
C SER A 75 -5.26 15.18 -8.68
N TRP A 76 -6.05 15.81 -7.80
CA TRP A 76 -6.12 15.43 -6.39
C TRP A 76 -6.79 14.07 -6.23
N CYS A 77 -6.27 13.26 -5.30
CA CYS A 77 -6.74 11.90 -5.06
C CYS A 77 -7.59 11.79 -3.79
N TRP A 78 -8.73 11.11 -3.91
CA TRP A 78 -9.73 10.93 -2.86
C TRP A 78 -10.05 9.45 -2.65
N LEU A 79 -10.45 9.10 -1.43
CA LEU A 79 -11.01 7.81 -1.07
C LEU A 79 -12.52 8.00 -0.89
N SER A 80 -13.30 7.54 -1.86
CA SER A 80 -14.76 7.69 -1.88
C SER A 80 -15.42 6.57 -2.67
N GLN A 81 -16.71 6.36 -2.45
CA GLN A 81 -17.52 5.45 -3.27
C GLN A 81 -17.96 6.16 -4.54
N GLU A 82 -18.11 5.43 -5.65
CA GLU A 82 -18.60 6.04 -6.88
C GLU A 82 -19.97 6.70 -6.65
N GLY A 83 -20.09 7.95 -7.11
CA GLY A 83 -21.30 8.76 -6.94
C GLY A 83 -21.43 9.50 -5.60
N ASP A 84 -20.49 9.31 -4.66
CA ASP A 84 -20.47 9.99 -3.36
C ASP A 84 -19.47 11.17 -3.32
N ALA A 85 -19.83 12.21 -2.57
CA ALA A 85 -19.06 13.43 -2.34
C ALA A 85 -18.56 13.57 -0.89
N SER A 86 -18.73 12.53 -0.05
CA SER A 86 -18.35 12.53 1.37
C SER A 86 -17.01 11.85 1.67
N GLY A 87 -16.17 11.66 0.64
CA GLY A 87 -14.89 10.98 0.75
C GLY A 87 -13.82 11.74 1.53
N GLU A 88 -12.74 11.03 1.84
CA GLU A 88 -11.55 11.58 2.50
C GLU A 88 -10.43 11.80 1.48
N THR A 89 -9.63 12.85 1.62
CA THR A 89 -8.48 13.03 0.73
C THR A 89 -7.43 11.96 1.03
N ILE A 90 -6.84 11.35 -0.01
CA ILE A 90 -5.68 10.48 0.16
C ILE A 90 -4.47 11.36 0.53
N SER A 91 -4.26 11.53 1.84
CA SER A 91 -3.13 12.27 2.40
C SER A 91 -1.89 11.37 2.54
N ALA A 92 -0.71 11.98 2.72
CA ALA A 92 0.51 11.23 2.99
C ALA A 92 0.36 10.31 4.21
N LEU A 93 -0.27 10.81 5.27
CA LEU A 93 -0.54 10.05 6.49
C LEU A 93 -1.48 8.86 6.24
N LEU A 94 -2.55 9.05 5.47
CA LEU A 94 -3.49 7.97 5.16
C LEU A 94 -2.81 6.88 4.32
N LEU A 95 -2.00 7.27 3.33
CA LEU A 95 -1.24 6.32 2.53
C LEU A 95 -0.20 5.57 3.38
N ASP A 96 0.56 6.28 4.24
CA ASP A 96 1.53 5.65 5.15
C ASP A 96 0.83 4.65 6.09
N PHE A 97 -0.37 4.98 6.56
CA PHE A 97 -1.19 4.06 7.34
C PHE A 97 -1.58 2.80 6.53
N MET A 98 -2.01 2.94 5.28
CA MET A 98 -2.35 1.81 4.40
C MET A 98 -1.13 0.92 4.11
N LEU A 99 0.02 1.53 3.87
CA LEU A 99 1.29 0.83 3.56
C LEU A 99 1.94 0.19 4.81
N THR A 100 1.46 0.51 6.01
CA THR A 100 1.97 -0.12 7.22
C THR A 100 1.57 -1.60 7.22
N PRO A 101 2.54 -2.53 7.29
CA PRO A 101 2.23 -3.97 7.31
C PRO A 101 1.38 -4.33 8.52
N ASP A 102 0.51 -5.32 8.35
CA ASP A 102 -0.32 -5.81 9.44
C ASP A 102 0.57 -6.30 10.59
N ARG A 103 0.34 -5.77 11.79
CA ARG A 103 1.08 -6.13 12.99
C ARG A 103 1.02 -7.64 13.24
N ALA A 104 -0.07 -8.30 12.89
CA ALA A 104 -0.17 -9.76 12.97
C ALA A 104 0.84 -10.45 12.05
N ALA A 105 0.96 -10.00 10.80
CA ALA A 105 1.92 -10.55 9.84
C ALA A 105 3.38 -10.35 10.31
N VAL A 106 3.70 -9.16 10.85
CA VAL A 106 5.04 -8.87 11.40
C VAL A 106 5.35 -9.77 12.60
N LEU A 107 4.35 -10.03 13.45
CA LEU A 107 4.52 -10.93 14.60
C LEU A 107 4.68 -12.38 14.17
N ASP A 108 3.94 -12.86 13.17
CA ASP A 108 4.06 -14.23 12.65
C ASP A 108 5.46 -14.49 12.08
N GLU A 109 6.01 -13.53 11.31
CA GLU A 109 7.37 -13.62 10.78
C GLU A 109 8.42 -13.60 11.91
N ALA A 110 8.26 -12.72 12.90
CA ALA A 110 9.14 -12.67 14.07
C ALA A 110 9.09 -13.96 14.90
N VAL A 111 7.91 -14.58 15.04
CA VAL A 111 7.74 -15.86 15.73
C VAL A 111 8.40 -16.99 14.93
N ALA A 112 8.22 -17.03 13.61
CA ALA A 112 8.87 -18.03 12.76
C ALA A 112 10.40 -17.95 12.86
N ALA A 113 10.96 -16.74 12.83
CA ALA A 113 12.39 -16.52 13.03
C ALA A 113 12.86 -16.98 14.43
N ALA A 114 12.11 -16.67 15.48
CA ALA A 114 12.44 -17.12 16.84
C ALA A 114 12.41 -18.65 16.99
N VAL A 115 11.44 -19.32 16.36
CA VAL A 115 11.36 -20.79 16.34
C VAL A 115 12.56 -21.40 15.60
N ALA A 116 12.98 -20.82 14.47
CA ALA A 116 14.14 -21.27 13.72
C ALA A 116 15.44 -21.17 14.55
N VAL A 117 15.64 -20.05 15.25
CA VAL A 117 16.78 -19.87 16.16
C VAL A 117 16.75 -20.90 17.29
N ASN A 118 15.59 -21.12 17.92
CA ASN A 118 15.46 -22.10 18.99
C ASN A 118 15.73 -23.54 18.51
N SER A 119 15.29 -23.90 17.29
CA SER A 119 15.57 -25.21 16.69
C SER A 119 17.05 -25.41 16.40
N ARG A 120 17.79 -24.33 16.08
CA ARG A 120 19.23 -24.38 15.81
C ARG A 120 20.06 -24.52 17.09
N TYR A 121 19.56 -24.00 18.20
CA TYR A 121 20.23 -24.00 19.50
C TYR A 121 19.34 -24.54 20.63
N PRO A 122 19.06 -25.86 20.63
CA PRO A 122 18.07 -26.48 21.54
C PRO A 122 18.48 -26.49 23.02
N TYR A 123 19.75 -26.19 23.33
CA TYR A 123 20.28 -26.16 24.71
C TYR A 123 20.35 -24.73 25.30
N GLY A 124 19.73 -23.77 24.63
CA GLY A 124 19.74 -22.38 25.03
C GLY A 124 20.95 -21.63 24.46
N CYS A 125 20.67 -20.42 24.00
CA CYS A 125 21.66 -19.42 23.63
C CYS A 125 21.62 -18.26 24.62
N SER A 126 22.73 -17.56 24.80
CA SER A 126 22.69 -16.25 25.46
C SER A 126 21.77 -15.32 24.67
N GLY A 127 21.08 -14.40 25.34
CA GLY A 127 20.17 -13.46 24.67
C GLY A 127 20.85 -12.64 23.57
N GLU A 128 22.15 -12.37 23.73
CA GLU A 128 22.98 -11.67 22.73
C GLU A 128 23.20 -12.50 21.45
N THR A 129 23.34 -13.83 21.58
CA THR A 129 23.45 -14.74 20.44
C THR A 129 22.11 -14.86 19.70
N VAL A 130 20.99 -14.90 20.44
CA VAL A 130 19.65 -14.93 19.85
C VAL A 130 19.38 -13.66 19.04
N ILE A 131 19.69 -12.48 19.58
CA ILE A 131 19.51 -11.21 18.86
C ILE A 131 20.38 -11.16 17.60
N THR A 132 21.61 -11.66 17.66
CA THR A 132 22.53 -11.67 16.51
C THR A 132 22.02 -12.60 15.40
N GLU A 133 21.56 -13.80 15.74
CA GLU A 133 21.01 -14.75 14.76
C GLU A 133 19.67 -14.28 14.19
N LEU A 134 18.80 -13.66 15.00
CA LEU A 134 17.56 -13.05 14.52
C LEU A 134 17.83 -11.93 13.50
N ARG A 135 18.84 -11.08 13.75
CA ARG A 135 19.27 -10.04 12.80
C ARG A 135 19.75 -10.65 11.50
N ARG A 136 20.63 -11.66 11.58
CA ARG A 136 21.13 -12.38 10.40
C ARG A 136 19.99 -13.00 9.58
N LEU A 137 19.03 -13.65 10.23
CA LEU A 137 17.88 -14.26 9.54
C LEU A 137 16.98 -13.22 8.88
N ALA A 138 16.78 -12.06 9.51
CA ALA A 138 16.02 -10.95 8.94
C ALA A 138 16.73 -10.32 7.72
N ASP A 139 18.07 -10.26 7.74
CA ASP A 139 18.85 -9.79 6.59
C ASP A 139 18.81 -10.80 5.43
N ASP A 140 18.89 -12.11 5.73
CA ASP A 140 18.80 -13.19 4.74
C ASP A 140 17.39 -13.26 4.08
N THR A 141 16.30 -12.99 4.81
CA THR A 141 14.94 -12.92 4.23
C THR A 141 14.71 -11.66 3.38
N GLY A 142 15.40 -10.56 3.71
CA GLY A 142 15.36 -9.31 2.93
C GLY A 142 16.10 -9.38 1.59
N GLU A 143 17.06 -10.29 1.42
CA GLU A 143 17.71 -10.54 0.11
C GLU A 143 16.91 -11.50 -0.78
N ALA A 144 16.20 -12.47 -0.20
CA ALA A 144 15.42 -13.45 -0.96
C ALA A 144 14.18 -12.86 -1.68
N SER A 145 13.66 -11.72 -1.24
CA SER A 145 12.51 -11.03 -1.85
C SER A 145 12.87 -10.08 -3.02
N ARG A 146 14.17 -9.94 -3.35
CA ARG A 146 14.68 -9.10 -4.45
C ARG A 146 15.08 -9.87 -5.72
N GLY A 147 14.76 -11.17 -5.79
CA GLY A 147 15.09 -12.07 -6.90
C GLY A 147 13.97 -12.28 -7.89
#